data_AF-G2FQB0-F1
#
_entry.id   AF-G2FQB0-F1
#
_cell.length_a   1.000
_cell.length_b   1.000
_cell.length_c   1.000
_cell.angle_alpha   90.00
_cell.angle_beta   90.00
_cell.angle_gamma   90.00
#
_symmetry.space_group_name_H-M   'P 1'
#
loop_
_entity.id
_entity.type
_entity.pdbx_description
1 polymer ?
#
loop_
_entity_poly.entity_id
_entity_poly.type
_entity_poly.pdbx_seq_one_letter_code
_entity_poly.pdbx_strand_id
1 'polypeptide(L)' 'MFLVTWIEGEEVNYRLVMKQELSTLMAATALGKHAIVQKLAF' A
#
# COMPACT_ATOMS: atom_id res chain seq x y z
N MET A 1 2.91 -1.32 11.96
CA MET A 1 3.09 -0.53 10.73
C MET A 1 2.87 -1.43 9.53
N PHE A 2 2.60 -0.90 8.35
CA PHE A 2 2.40 -1.68 7.13
C PHE A 2 3.32 -1.17 6.02
N LEU A 3 3.91 -2.10 5.28
CA LEU A 3 4.50 -1.83 3.98
C LEU A 3 3.46 -2.16 2.92
N VAL A 4 3.09 -1.18 2.11
CA VAL A 4 2.19 -1.35 0.99
C VAL A 4 3.00 -1.21 -0.28
N THR A 5 2.92 -2.20 -1.16
CA THR A 5 3.60 -2.22 -2.47
C THR A 5 2.56 -2.44 -3.55
N TRP A 6 2.61 -1.68 -4.64
CA TRP A 6 1.67 -1.81 -5.75
C TRP A 6 2.34 -1.52 -7.09
N ILE A 7 1.68 -1.91 -8.17
CA ILE A 7 2.14 -1.66 -9.54
C ILE A 7 1.29 -0.55 -10.14
N GLU A 8 1.95 0.49 -10.64
CA GLU A 8 1.33 1.58 -11.41
C GLU A 8 1.99 1.65 -12.78
N GLY A 9 1.27 1.21 -13.81
CA GLY A 9 1.87 1.00 -15.14
C GLY A 9 2.94 -0.07 -15.10
N GLU A 10 4.18 0.31 -15.39
CA GLU A 10 5.37 -0.56 -15.32
C GLU A 10 6.22 -0.33 -14.06
N GLU A 11 5.81 0.60 -13.19
CA GLU A 11 6.56 0.98 -12.00
C GLU A 11 6.06 0.26 -10.74
N VAL A 12 7.00 -0.19 -9.92
CA VAL A 12 6.73 -0.74 -8.59
C VAL A 12 6.85 0.38 -7.56
N ASN A 13 5.72 0.72 -6.94
CA ASN A 13 5.63 1.76 -5.91
C ASN A 13 5.52 1.14 -4.52
N TYR A 14 6.01 1.83 -3.51
CA TYR A 14 5.88 1.41 -2.12
C TYR A 14 5.68 2.57 -1.15
N ARG A 15 4.99 2.29 -0.05
CA ARG A 15 4.81 3.24 1.05
C ARG A 15 4.67 2.53 2.39
N LEU A 16 5.32 3.10 3.40
CA LEU A 16 5.08 2.74 4.80
C LEU A 16 3.91 3.55 5.35
N VAL A 17 2.95 2.87 5.96
CA VAL A 17 1.76 3.51 6.54
C VAL A 17 1.41 2.94 7.91
N MET A 18 0.82 3.79 8.75
CA MET A 18 0.21 3.37 10.00
C MET A 18 -1.17 2.75 9.74
N LYS A 19 -1.70 2.02 10.73
CA LYS A 19 -3.00 1.32 10.60
C LYS A 19 -4.15 2.26 10.22
N GLN A 20 -4.13 3.48 10.72
CA GLN A 20 -5.16 4.50 10.49
C GLN A 20 -5.15 5.04 9.05
N GLU A 21 -3.97 5.05 8.42
CA GLU A 21 -3.78 5.57 7.06
C GLU A 21 -4.02 4.49 5.99
N LEU A 22 -3.98 3.21 6.39
CA LEU A 22 -4.11 2.07 5.48
C LEU A 22 -5.46 2.07 4.75
N SER A 23 -6.57 2.34 5.45
CA SER A 23 -7.89 2.39 4.82
C SER A 23 -8.00 3.50 3.79
N THR A 24 -7.44 4.68 4.09
CA THR A 24 -7.42 5.82 3.18
C THR A 24 -6.55 5.53 1.97
N LEU A 25 -5.39 4.91 2.18
CA LEU A 25 -4.51 4.51 1.10
C LEU A 25 -5.22 3.48 0.20
N MET A 26 -5.77 2.40 0.75
CA MET A 26 -6.48 1.37 -0.03
C MET A 26 -7.73 1.90 -0.75
N ALA A 27 -8.37 2.94 -0.24
CA ALA A 27 -9.50 3.60 -0.90
C ALA A 27 -9.06 4.51 -2.05
N ALA A 28 -7.79 4.94 -2.09
CA ALA A 28 -7.25 5.68 -3.21
C ALA A 28 -7.20 4.77 -4.43
N THR A 29 -7.97 5.14 -5.46
CA THR A 29 -8.09 4.44 -6.75
C THR A 29 -6.75 4.18 -7.46
N ALA A 30 -5.67 4.84 -7.02
CA ALA A 30 -4.31 4.75 -7.57
C ALA A 30 -3.54 3.46 -7.21
N LEU A 31 -3.87 2.72 -6.15
CA LEU A 31 -3.14 1.47 -5.84
C LEU A 31 -3.42 0.31 -6.79
N GLY A 32 -4.30 0.53 -7.78
CA GLY A 32 -4.69 -0.49 -8.73
C GLY A 32 -5.39 -1.68 -8.05
N LYS A 33 -5.75 -2.68 -8.85
CA LYS A 33 -6.36 -3.92 -8.35
C LYS A 33 -5.36 -4.85 -7.66
N HIS A 34 -4.08 -4.49 -7.63
CA HIS A 34 -2.97 -5.35 -7.23
C HIS A 34 -2.03 -4.60 -6.28
N ALA A 35 -2.30 -4.72 -5.00
CA ALA A 35 -1.42 -4.25 -3.93
C ALA A 35 -1.09 -5.40 -2.97
N ILE A 36 0.15 -5.44 -2.49
CA ILE A 36 0.60 -6.31 -1.41
C ILE A 36 0.69 -5.46 -0.14
N VAL A 37 -0.04 -5.88 0.90
CA VAL A 37 -0.03 -5.22 2.20
C VAL A 37 0.66 -6.15 3.21
N GLN A 38 1.83 -5.75 3.69
CA GLN A 38 2.61 -6.52 4.66
C GLN A 38 2.57 -5.84 6.02
N LYS A 39 2.06 -6.54 7.04
CA LYS A 39 2.18 -6.11 8.44
C LYS A 39 3.63 -6.29 8.89
N LEU A 40 4.23 -5.21 9.37
CA LEU A 40 5.57 -5.23 9.94
C LEU A 40 5.46 -5.52 11.44
N ALA A 41 6.19 -6.55 11.89
CA ALA A 41 6.35 -6.88 13.30
C ALA A 41 7.46 -6.01 13.87
N PHE A 42 7.08 -5.13 14.79
CA PHE A 42 7.99 -4.44 15.70
C PHE A 42 7.53 -4.79 17.11
#